data_AF-A0A8S3HRN0-F1
#
_entry.id   AF-A0A8S3HRN0-F1
#
_cell.length_a   1.000
_cell.length_b   1.000
_cell.length_c   1.000
_cell.angle_alpha   90.00
_cell.angle_beta   90.00
_cell.angle_gamma   90.00
#
_symmetry.space_group_name_H-M   'P 1'
#
loop_
_entity.id
_entity.type
_entity.pdbx_description
1 polymer ?
#
loop_
_entity_poly.entity_id
_entity_poly.type
_entity_poly.pdbx_seq_one_letter_code
_entity_poly.pdbx_strand_id
1 'polypeptide(L)'
;DDRYQTITKEIDHPITLCIHADGAPLIRSTKSAVWPCFNSIVELPPPVREHKSNILTLGLWASTVKPNVNLFLHDIIEQLIDLSKTGTSIFINEHEFKIHIKTQFFVSGLPAKSLFLKTINFNGYFACTKCLCNRQVIYPYQSNNYQSRTHDDFVTIGKQVENNLASGHKRGTSIAGIIIDDLEDFFCQKL
;
A
#
# COMPACT_ATOMS: atom_id res chain seq x y z
N ASP A 1 -15.62 6.00 -7.96
CA ASP A 1 -16.54 4.94 -7.56
C ASP A 1 -16.83 3.90 -8.64
N ASP A 2 -16.55 4.16 -9.91
CA ASP A 2 -16.78 3.18 -10.99
C ASP A 2 -15.99 1.87 -10.85
N ARG A 3 -14.74 1.93 -10.35
CA ARG A 3 -13.89 0.72 -10.20
C ARG A 3 -14.49 -0.33 -9.25
N TYR A 4 -15.14 0.10 -8.17
CA TYR A 4 -15.78 -0.83 -7.24
C TYR A 4 -16.97 -1.51 -7.91
N GLN A 5 -17.78 -0.72 -8.64
CA GLN A 5 -18.93 -1.26 -9.40
C GLN A 5 -18.51 -2.22 -10.51
N THR A 6 -17.36 -1.99 -11.16
CA THR A 6 -16.79 -2.93 -12.14
C THR A 6 -16.39 -4.24 -11.48
N ILE A 7 -15.65 -4.17 -10.37
CA ILE A 7 -15.21 -5.36 -9.61
C ILE A 7 -16.40 -6.24 -9.21
N THR A 8 -17.47 -5.63 -8.70
CA THR A 8 -18.66 -6.37 -8.23
C THR A 8 -19.51 -6.98 -9.35
N LYS A 9 -19.28 -6.62 -10.61
CA LYS A 9 -20.07 -7.12 -11.76
C LYS A 9 -19.42 -8.30 -12.47
N GLU A 10 -18.09 -8.42 -12.40
CA GLU A 10 -17.34 -9.43 -13.14
C GLU A 10 -17.07 -10.70 -12.33
N ILE A 11 -17.10 -10.59 -11.00
CA ILE A 11 -16.64 -11.64 -10.10
C ILE A 11 -17.72 -11.96 -9.09
N ASP A 12 -17.96 -13.25 -8.91
CA ASP A 12 -18.84 -13.77 -7.87
C ASP A 12 -18.14 -13.66 -6.50
N HIS A 13 -18.85 -13.11 -5.51
CA HIS A 13 -18.37 -12.87 -4.14
C HIS A 13 -17.00 -12.15 -4.02
N PRO A 14 -16.84 -10.92 -4.54
CA PRO A 14 -15.60 -10.17 -4.38
C PRO A 14 -15.52 -9.54 -2.97
N ILE A 15 -14.33 -9.62 -2.37
CA ILE A 15 -14.00 -8.91 -1.14
C ILE A 15 -12.95 -7.87 -1.46
N THR A 16 -13.22 -6.62 -1.11
CA THR A 16 -12.39 -5.51 -1.52
C THR A 16 -11.60 -4.96 -0.34
N LEU A 17 -10.29 -4.83 -0.51
CA LEU A 17 -9.36 -4.34 0.49
C LEU A 17 -8.96 -2.89 0.23
N CYS A 18 -8.89 -2.13 1.31
CA CYS A 18 -8.18 -0.86 1.38
C CYS A 18 -6.88 -1.13 2.16
N ILE A 19 -5.74 -1.03 1.47
CA ILE A 19 -4.42 -1.26 2.04
C ILE A 19 -3.88 0.07 2.57
N HIS A 20 -3.28 0.05 3.74
CA HIS A 20 -2.67 1.18 4.41
C HIS A 20 -1.24 0.84 4.75
N ALA A 21 -0.32 1.75 4.47
CA ALA A 21 1.07 1.61 4.89
C ALA A 21 1.68 2.98 5.21
N ASP A 22 2.32 3.08 6.38
CA ASP A 22 3.03 4.28 6.81
C ASP A 22 4.17 3.91 7.76
N GLY A 23 5.09 4.85 8.00
CA GLY A 23 6.20 4.68 8.92
C GLY A 23 5.96 5.39 10.25
N ALA A 24 6.14 4.67 11.35
CA ALA A 24 6.11 5.22 12.70
C ALA A 24 7.44 4.99 13.43
N PRO A 25 7.95 5.97 14.21
CA PRO A 25 9.13 5.75 15.04
C PRO A 25 8.83 4.71 16.13
N LEU A 26 9.72 3.74 16.32
CA LEU A 26 9.60 2.72 17.37
C LEU A 26 9.88 3.30 18.76
N ILE A 27 10.93 4.11 18.87
CA ILE A 27 11.34 4.78 20.11
C ILE A 27 11.70 6.20 19.74
N ARG A 28 11.18 7.19 20.48
CA ARG A 28 11.33 8.62 20.21
C ARG A 28 12.80 9.08 20.07
N SER A 29 13.75 8.37 20.68
CA SER A 29 15.18 8.71 20.71
C SER A 29 16.07 7.88 19.78
N THR A 30 15.55 6.86 19.11
CA THR A 30 16.34 6.02 18.19
C THR A 30 15.98 6.31 16.74
N LYS A 31 16.87 5.92 15.82
CA LYS A 31 16.58 5.95 14.38
C LYS A 31 15.70 4.78 13.93
N SER A 32 15.24 3.94 14.86
CA SER A 32 14.42 2.77 14.56
C SER A 32 12.99 3.18 14.23
N ALA A 33 12.48 2.66 13.12
CA ALA A 33 11.12 2.85 12.66
C ALA A 33 10.47 1.50 12.36
N VAL A 34 9.16 1.46 12.53
CA VAL A 34 8.30 0.37 12.12
C VAL A 34 7.40 0.84 10.98
N TRP A 35 7.24 -0.02 9.99
CA TRP A 35 6.41 0.22 8.81
C TRP A 35 5.42 -0.94 8.71
N PRO A 36 4.24 -0.82 9.32
CA PRO A 36 3.17 -1.79 9.12
C PRO A 36 2.53 -1.60 7.73
N CYS A 37 2.18 -2.71 7.11
CA CYS A 37 1.25 -2.80 6.00
C CYS A 37 0.01 -3.52 6.53
N PHE A 38 -1.13 -2.84 6.56
CA PHE A 38 -2.38 -3.40 7.04
C PHE A 38 -3.50 -3.17 6.04
N ASN A 39 -4.59 -3.91 6.17
CA ASN A 39 -5.76 -3.73 5.33
C ASN A 39 -7.06 -3.65 6.15
N SER A 40 -8.06 -3.06 5.52
CA SER A 40 -9.44 -3.03 6.00
C SER A 40 -10.39 -3.45 4.88
N ILE A 41 -11.42 -4.23 5.22
CA ILE A 41 -12.45 -4.69 4.28
C ILE A 41 -13.44 -3.55 3.97
N VAL A 42 -13.64 -3.27 2.68
CA VAL A 42 -14.44 -2.14 2.19
C VAL A 42 -15.95 -2.39 2.34
N GLU A 43 -16.38 -3.63 2.40
CA GLU A 43 -17.78 -4.02 2.54
C GLU A 43 -18.27 -3.86 3.99
N LEU A 44 -17.37 -3.79 4.98
CA LEU A 44 -17.74 -3.58 6.38
C LEU A 44 -18.16 -2.12 6.66
N PRO A 45 -19.20 -1.87 7.46
CA PRO A 45 -19.58 -0.51 7.88
C PRO A 45 -18.42 0.20 8.62
N PRO A 46 -18.24 1.53 8.49
CA PRO A 46 -17.07 2.23 9.05
C PRO A 46 -16.77 1.94 10.54
N PRO A 47 -17.76 1.94 11.46
CA PRO A 47 -17.50 1.62 12.87
C PRO A 47 -16.96 0.21 13.11
N VAL A 48 -17.38 -0.75 12.26
CA VAL A 48 -16.95 -2.15 12.33
C VAL A 48 -15.60 -2.31 11.63
N ARG A 49 -15.43 -1.67 10.48
CA ARG A 49 -14.21 -1.70 9.66
C ARG A 49 -12.98 -1.18 10.41
N GLU A 50 -13.15 -0.11 11.17
CA GLU A 50 -12.06 0.55 11.91
C GLU A 50 -11.77 -0.13 13.25
N HIS A 51 -12.58 -1.10 13.66
CA HIS A 51 -12.32 -1.86 14.87
C HIS A 51 -11.05 -2.70 14.69
N LYS A 52 -10.15 -2.67 15.68
CA LYS A 52 -8.83 -3.31 15.61
C LYS A 52 -8.88 -4.79 15.26
N SER A 53 -9.92 -5.51 15.69
CA SER A 53 -10.10 -6.92 15.35
C SER A 53 -10.36 -7.16 13.86
N ASN A 54 -10.77 -6.14 13.12
CA ASN A 54 -11.16 -6.23 11.71
C ASN A 54 -10.12 -5.54 10.79
N ILE A 55 -9.00 -5.11 11.39
CA ILE A 55 -7.82 -4.64 10.67
C ILE A 55 -6.85 -5.82 10.58
N LEU A 56 -6.42 -6.09 9.36
CA LEU A 56 -5.55 -7.21 9.02
C LEU A 56 -4.11 -6.74 8.85
N THR A 57 -3.14 -7.45 9.41
CA THR A 57 -1.73 -7.08 9.24
C THR A 57 -1.11 -7.92 8.13
N LEU A 58 -0.89 -7.30 6.97
CA LEU A 58 -0.28 -7.95 5.81
C LEU A 58 1.22 -8.15 5.98
N GLY A 59 1.89 -7.22 6.66
CA GLY A 59 3.31 -7.35 6.95
C GLY A 59 3.86 -6.24 7.81
N LEU A 60 5.06 -6.47 8.34
CA LEU A 60 5.73 -5.54 9.25
C LEU A 60 7.21 -5.42 8.93
N TRP A 61 7.68 -4.20 8.66
CA TRP A 61 9.11 -3.91 8.55
C TRP A 61 9.59 -3.09 9.74
N ALA A 62 10.49 -3.66 10.54
CA ALA A 62 11.10 -2.98 11.69
C ALA A 62 12.61 -2.85 11.49
N SER A 63 13.10 -1.62 11.31
CA SER A 63 14.53 -1.38 11.08
C SER A 63 14.93 0.06 11.42
N THR A 64 16.24 0.30 11.56
CA THR A 64 16.83 1.65 11.63
C THR A 64 16.89 2.35 10.27
N VAL A 65 16.56 1.64 9.19
CA VAL A 65 16.50 2.18 7.82
C VAL A 65 15.08 2.02 7.25
N LYS A 66 14.73 2.90 6.31
CA LYS A 66 13.47 2.81 5.57
C LYS A 66 13.39 1.48 4.80
N PRO A 67 12.19 0.93 4.58
CA PRO A 67 12.04 -0.32 3.85
C PRO A 67 12.57 -0.20 2.43
N ASN A 68 13.29 -1.23 1.99
CA ASN A 68 13.39 -1.49 0.57
C ASN A 68 12.00 -1.95 0.11
N VAL A 69 11.30 -1.09 -0.62
CA VAL A 69 9.89 -1.30 -1.00
C VAL A 69 9.70 -2.61 -1.76
N ASN A 70 10.65 -2.99 -2.63
CA ASN A 70 10.55 -4.24 -3.36
C ASN A 70 10.59 -5.40 -2.36
N LEU A 71 11.57 -5.46 -1.46
CA LEU A 71 11.66 -6.54 -0.47
C LEU A 71 10.48 -6.54 0.52
N PHE A 72 9.99 -5.36 0.90
CA PHE A 72 8.92 -5.24 1.88
C PHE A 72 7.55 -5.65 1.33
N LEU A 73 7.25 -5.28 0.09
CA LEU A 73 5.92 -5.49 -0.49
C LEU A 73 5.85 -6.66 -1.48
N HIS A 74 6.96 -7.26 -1.90
CA HIS A 74 6.97 -8.31 -2.93
C HIS A 74 6.02 -9.47 -2.59
N ASP A 75 6.25 -10.14 -1.46
CA ASP A 75 5.45 -11.32 -1.08
C ASP A 75 3.98 -10.95 -0.84
N ILE A 76 3.71 -9.79 -0.24
CA ILE A 76 2.36 -9.27 -0.04
C ILE A 76 1.65 -9.06 -1.39
N ILE A 77 2.32 -8.45 -2.35
CA ILE A 77 1.76 -8.19 -3.68
C ILE A 77 1.54 -9.51 -4.43
N GLU A 78 2.48 -10.46 -4.36
CA GLU A 78 2.33 -11.76 -5.02
C GLU A 78 1.12 -12.53 -4.49
N GLN A 79 0.96 -12.61 -3.17
CA GLN A 79 -0.22 -13.25 -2.56
C GLN A 79 -1.52 -12.55 -2.95
N LEU A 80 -1.56 -11.21 -2.93
CA LEU A 80 -2.75 -10.46 -3.34
C LEU A 80 -3.07 -10.64 -4.84
N ILE A 81 -2.05 -10.78 -5.69
CA ILE A 81 -2.23 -11.06 -7.12
C ILE A 81 -2.78 -12.48 -7.30
N ASP A 82 -2.28 -13.45 -6.54
CA ASP A 82 -2.76 -14.82 -6.59
C ASP A 82 -4.22 -14.88 -6.15
N LEU A 83 -4.55 -14.44 -4.93
CA LEU A 83 -5.93 -14.41 -4.38
C LEU A 83 -6.92 -13.63 -5.25
N SER A 84 -6.44 -12.65 -6.00
CA SER A 84 -7.22 -11.89 -6.98
C SER A 84 -7.57 -12.72 -8.23
N LYS A 85 -6.68 -13.61 -8.67
CA LYS A 85 -6.83 -14.44 -9.87
C LYS A 85 -7.42 -15.81 -9.57
N THR A 86 -6.84 -16.54 -8.62
CA THR A 86 -7.21 -17.91 -8.27
C THR A 86 -8.45 -17.93 -7.39
N GLY A 87 -8.55 -16.96 -6.48
CA GLY A 87 -9.55 -16.94 -5.41
C GLY A 87 -9.25 -17.97 -4.33
N THR A 88 -9.96 -17.92 -3.21
CA THR A 88 -9.84 -18.88 -2.12
C THR A 88 -11.21 -19.37 -1.68
N SER A 89 -11.30 -20.59 -1.16
CA SER A 89 -12.55 -21.19 -0.69
C SER A 89 -12.69 -21.00 0.81
N ILE A 90 -13.82 -20.46 1.25
CA ILE A 90 -14.20 -20.34 2.66
C ILE A 90 -15.43 -21.19 2.96
N PHE A 91 -15.57 -21.66 4.20
CA PHE A 91 -16.71 -22.46 4.62
C PHE A 91 -17.57 -21.69 5.63
N ILE A 92 -18.81 -21.41 5.25
CA ILE A 92 -19.79 -20.75 6.12
C ILE A 92 -20.96 -21.71 6.32
N ASN A 93 -21.21 -22.11 7.57
CA ASN A 93 -22.27 -23.07 7.93
C ASN A 93 -22.23 -24.35 7.08
N GLU A 94 -21.05 -24.97 6.91
CA GLU A 94 -20.82 -26.17 6.10
C GLU A 94 -20.99 -26.01 4.58
N HIS A 95 -21.26 -24.78 4.10
CA HIS A 95 -21.30 -24.47 2.68
C HIS A 95 -19.99 -23.81 2.22
N GLU A 96 -19.44 -24.31 1.11
CA GLU A 96 -18.26 -23.75 0.48
C GLU A 96 -18.63 -22.53 -0.38
N PHE A 97 -17.94 -21.41 -0.17
CA PHE A 97 -18.01 -20.21 -0.98
C PHE A 97 -16.65 -19.91 -1.56
N LYS A 98 -16.58 -19.71 -2.87
CA LYS A 98 -15.37 -19.22 -3.51
C LYS A 98 -15.39 -17.69 -3.49
N ILE A 99 -14.39 -17.10 -2.85
CA ILE A 99 -14.21 -15.65 -2.76
C ILE A 99 -12.98 -15.21 -3.54
N HIS A 100 -13.02 -13.96 -4.01
CA HIS A 100 -11.89 -13.33 -4.70
C HIS A 100 -11.50 -12.02 -4.02
N ILE A 101 -10.21 -11.88 -3.71
CA ILE A 101 -9.71 -10.70 -3.02
C ILE A 101 -9.28 -9.64 -4.04
N LYS A 102 -9.81 -8.43 -3.93
CA LYS A 102 -9.43 -7.28 -4.77
C LYS A 102 -8.88 -6.14 -3.93
N THR A 103 -7.97 -5.37 -4.50
CA THR A 103 -7.45 -4.16 -3.85
C THR A 103 -8.03 -2.93 -4.53
N GLN A 104 -8.74 -2.09 -3.78
CA GLN A 104 -9.32 -0.85 -4.30
C GLN A 104 -8.39 0.34 -4.11
N PHE A 105 -7.80 0.46 -2.92
CA PHE A 105 -6.99 1.61 -2.54
C PHE A 105 -5.69 1.17 -1.87
N PHE A 106 -4.63 1.94 -2.13
CA PHE A 106 -3.41 1.94 -1.36
C PHE A 106 -3.25 3.34 -0.75
N VAL A 107 -3.37 3.43 0.57
CA VAL A 107 -3.40 4.67 1.35
C VAL A 107 -2.09 4.82 2.10
N SER A 108 -1.46 5.97 1.96
CA SER A 108 -0.24 6.33 2.66
C SER A 108 -0.14 7.84 2.80
N GLY A 109 0.49 8.30 3.88
CA GLY A 109 0.86 9.71 4.03
C GLY A 109 1.82 10.14 2.92
N LEU A 110 1.84 11.44 2.58
CA LEU A 110 2.70 11.97 1.51
C LEU A 110 4.18 11.54 1.59
N PRO A 111 4.84 11.50 2.76
CA PRO A 111 6.24 11.05 2.87
C PRO A 111 6.43 9.54 2.59
N ALA A 112 5.46 8.71 2.99
CA ALA A 112 5.49 7.27 2.73
C ALA A 112 5.11 6.98 1.27
N LYS A 113 4.16 7.74 0.72
CA LYS A 113 3.73 7.64 -0.67
C LYS A 113 4.89 7.87 -1.65
N SER A 114 5.76 8.84 -1.40
CA SER A 114 6.94 9.05 -2.25
C SER A 114 7.94 7.91 -2.17
N LEU A 115 8.05 7.24 -1.01
CA LEU A 115 8.86 6.03 -0.86
C LEU A 115 8.27 4.89 -1.70
N PHE A 116 6.98 4.56 -1.51
CA PHE A 116 6.33 3.43 -2.18
C PHE A 116 6.24 3.61 -3.70
N LEU A 117 5.96 4.84 -4.17
CA LEU A 117 5.90 5.15 -5.60
C LEU A 117 7.29 5.41 -6.21
N LYS A 118 8.36 5.40 -5.41
CA LYS A 118 9.72 5.76 -5.82
C LYS A 118 9.78 7.12 -6.50
N THR A 119 9.06 8.11 -5.97
CA THR A 119 9.03 9.48 -6.48
C THR A 119 9.82 10.43 -5.61
N ILE A 120 10.00 11.66 -6.10
CA ILE A 120 10.53 12.76 -5.32
C ILE A 120 9.65 12.97 -4.06
N ASN A 121 10.28 13.26 -2.93
CA ASN A 121 9.58 13.57 -1.68
C ASN A 121 8.61 14.74 -1.88
N PHE A 122 7.50 14.74 -1.14
CA PHE A 122 6.42 15.73 -1.22
C PHE A 122 6.85 17.22 -1.11
N ASN A 123 8.03 17.50 -0.53
CA ASN A 123 8.61 18.84 -0.43
C ASN A 123 9.49 19.24 -1.62
N GLY A 124 9.69 18.35 -2.59
CA GLY A 124 10.54 18.57 -3.75
C GLY A 124 9.84 19.22 -4.93
N TYR A 125 10.65 19.75 -5.83
CA TYR A 125 10.21 20.21 -7.15
C TYR A 125 9.65 19.02 -7.93
N PHE A 126 8.50 19.20 -8.61
CA PHE A 126 7.84 18.13 -9.38
C PHE A 126 7.48 16.90 -8.53
N ALA A 127 7.20 17.08 -7.24
CA ALA A 127 6.81 15.98 -6.35
C ALA A 127 5.34 15.52 -6.50
N CYS A 128 4.49 16.33 -7.15
CA CYS A 128 3.09 15.96 -7.33
C CYS A 128 2.98 14.71 -8.22
N THR A 129 2.20 13.73 -7.77
CA THR A 129 1.94 12.49 -8.51
C THR A 129 0.93 12.68 -9.64
N LYS A 130 0.20 13.80 -9.67
CA LYS A 130 -0.81 14.08 -10.70
C LYS A 130 -0.34 15.02 -11.79
N CYS A 131 0.47 16.02 -11.45
CA CYS A 131 0.91 17.04 -12.40
C CYS A 131 2.40 17.38 -12.25
N LEU A 132 2.95 17.98 -13.30
CA LEU A 132 4.34 18.46 -13.36
C LEU A 132 4.45 19.87 -12.78
N CYS A 133 4.09 20.03 -11.50
CA CYS A 133 4.23 21.31 -10.81
C CYS A 133 5.67 21.54 -10.31
N ASN A 134 6.29 22.63 -10.73
CA ASN A 134 7.65 22.98 -10.33
C ASN A 134 7.72 23.67 -8.94
N ARG A 135 6.65 23.67 -8.14
CA ARG A 135 6.61 24.23 -6.79
C ARG A 135 5.63 23.43 -5.93
N GLN A 136 5.71 23.59 -4.61
CA GLN A 136 4.60 23.22 -3.74
C GLN A 136 3.36 23.99 -4.16
N VAL A 137 2.21 23.31 -4.21
CA VAL A 137 0.92 23.98 -4.38
C VAL A 137 0.68 24.83 -3.13
N ILE A 138 0.86 26.14 -3.27
CA ILE A 138 0.58 27.11 -2.21
C ILE A 138 -0.92 27.42 -2.27
N TYR A 139 -1.62 27.28 -1.15
CA TYR A 139 -3.02 27.69 -1.05
C TYR A 139 -3.09 29.21 -0.78
N PRO A 140 -4.04 29.96 -1.39
CA PRO A 140 -5.15 29.48 -2.21
C PRO A 140 -4.70 28.98 -3.59
N TYR A 141 -5.33 27.89 -4.05
CA TYR A 141 -5.01 27.24 -5.33
C TYR A 141 -5.14 28.25 -6.47
N GLN A 142 -4.02 28.62 -7.07
CA GLN A 142 -4.01 29.38 -8.32
C GLN A 142 -4.12 28.39 -9.46
N SER A 143 -5.10 28.57 -10.34
CA SER A 143 -5.32 27.73 -11.51
C SER A 143 -4.16 27.91 -12.50
N ASN A 144 -3.08 27.18 -12.24
CA ASN A 144 -1.97 27.06 -13.17
C ASN A 144 -2.25 25.86 -14.06
N ASN A 145 -2.13 26.05 -15.38
CA ASN A 145 -2.27 24.98 -16.39
C ASN A 145 -1.05 24.04 -16.36
N TYR A 146 -0.83 23.35 -15.24
CA TYR A 146 0.22 22.36 -15.13
C TYR A 146 -0.14 21.13 -15.96
N GLN A 147 0.82 20.65 -16.75
CA GLN A 147 0.68 19.41 -17.50
C GLN A 147 0.48 18.24 -16.54
N SER A 148 -0.46 17.35 -16.88
CA SER A 148 -0.65 16.08 -16.18
C SER A 148 0.56 15.17 -16.35
N ARG A 149 0.92 14.45 -15.30
CA ARG A 149 2.02 13.49 -15.31
C ARG A 149 1.63 12.25 -16.12
N THR A 150 2.52 11.81 -17.00
CA THR A 150 2.35 10.61 -17.82
C THR A 150 2.99 9.37 -17.17
N HIS A 151 2.73 8.19 -17.73
CA HIS A 151 3.38 6.95 -17.29
C HIS A 151 4.92 7.03 -17.44
N ASP A 152 5.40 7.55 -18.56
CA ASP A 152 6.83 7.66 -18.85
C ASP A 152 7.55 8.61 -17.89
N ASP A 153 6.88 9.68 -17.47
CA ASP A 153 7.38 10.59 -16.43
C ASP A 153 7.60 9.86 -15.10
N PHE A 154 6.68 8.96 -14.72
CA PHE A 154 6.80 8.17 -13.49
C PHE A 154 7.96 7.17 -13.57
N VAL A 155 8.09 6.46 -14.69
CA VAL A 155 9.19 5.51 -14.90
C VAL A 155 10.54 6.22 -14.86
N THR A 156 10.64 7.39 -15.48
CA THR A 156 11.87 8.19 -15.52
C THR A 156 12.30 8.66 -14.13
N ILE A 157 11.35 9.21 -13.34
CA ILE A 157 11.64 9.63 -11.97
C ILE A 157 12.00 8.44 -11.08
N GLY A 158 11.31 7.31 -11.22
CA GLY A 158 11.60 6.08 -10.48
C GLY A 158 13.06 5.65 -10.64
N LYS A 159 13.54 5.59 -11.90
CA LYS A 159 14.93 5.26 -12.21
C LYS A 159 15.92 6.27 -11.61
N GLN A 160 15.61 7.56 -11.65
CA GLN A 160 16.46 8.59 -11.03
C GLN A 160 16.55 8.41 -9.51
N VAL A 161 15.43 8.19 -8.83
CA VAL A 161 15.39 7.97 -7.37
C VAL A 161 16.15 6.71 -6.99
N GLU A 162 16.00 5.61 -7.72
CA GLU A 162 16.74 4.37 -7.49
C GLU A 162 18.26 4.56 -7.64
N ASN A 163 18.72 5.24 -8.68
CA ASN A 163 20.15 5.54 -8.88
C ASN A 163 20.72 6.40 -7.74
N ASN A 164 19.94 7.35 -7.23
CA ASN A 164 20.32 8.18 -6.08
C ASN A 164 20.36 7.40 -4.77
N LEU A 165 19.55 6.35 -4.62
CA LEU A 165 19.58 5.46 -3.45
C LEU A 165 20.75 4.47 -3.52
N ALA A 166 21.06 3.94 -4.70
CA ALA A 166 22.20 3.04 -4.93
C ALA A 166 23.54 3.68 -4.54
N SER A 167 23.69 4.99 -4.76
CA SER A 167 24.89 5.77 -4.40
C SER A 167 25.02 6.10 -2.91
N GLY A 168 23.98 5.85 -2.08
CA GLY A 168 23.92 6.26 -0.67
C GLY A 168 23.84 5.13 0.37
N HIS A 169 24.07 3.87 0.02
CA HIS A 169 23.80 2.72 0.91
C HIS A 169 24.62 2.73 2.21
N LYS A 170 23.96 3.05 3.33
CA LYS A 170 24.41 2.65 4.68
C LYS A 170 23.74 1.32 5.01
N ARG A 171 24.53 0.29 5.31
CA ARG A 171 24.06 -1.03 5.73
C ARG A 171 23.28 -0.88 7.04
N GLY A 172 21.96 -1.01 6.97
CA GLY A 172 21.12 -1.19 8.15
C GLY A 172 20.84 -2.67 8.35
N THR A 173 20.82 -3.12 9.60
CA THR A 173 20.33 -4.45 9.94
C THR A 173 18.82 -4.47 9.71
N SER A 174 18.36 -5.26 8.75
CA SER A 174 16.94 -5.50 8.50
C SER A 174 16.52 -6.69 9.35
N ILE A 175 15.55 -6.52 10.24
CA ILE A 175 14.75 -7.67 10.66
C ILE A 175 13.78 -7.90 9.51
N ALA A 176 13.87 -9.09 8.92
CA ALA A 176 13.10 -9.49 7.74
C ALA A 176 11.60 -9.34 7.99
N GLY A 177 10.86 -8.94 6.95
CA GLY A 177 9.42 -8.75 7.02
C GLY A 177 8.75 -9.99 7.56
N ILE A 178 8.05 -9.84 8.68
CA ILE A 178 7.11 -10.87 9.13
C ILE A 178 5.87 -10.64 8.28
N ILE A 179 5.56 -11.56 7.39
CA ILE A 179 4.19 -11.71 6.86
C ILE A 179 3.42 -12.28 8.02
N ILE A 180 2.53 -11.47 8.61
CA ILE A 180 1.96 -11.80 9.92
C ILE A 180 0.83 -12.83 9.82
N ASP A 181 0.21 -13.02 8.66
CA ASP A 181 -0.91 -13.94 8.52
C ASP A 181 -0.84 -14.67 7.15
N ASP A 182 -1.17 -15.97 7.14
CA ASP A 182 -1.65 -16.61 5.92
C ASP A 182 -3.04 -16.03 5.64
N LEU A 183 -3.14 -15.25 4.57
CA LEU A 183 -4.37 -14.52 4.25
C LEU A 183 -5.53 -15.47 4.01
N GLU A 184 -5.27 -16.67 3.48
CA GLU A 184 -6.29 -17.69 3.27
C GLU A 184 -6.87 -18.17 4.58
N ASP A 185 -6.02 -18.60 5.51
CA ASP A 185 -6.44 -19.08 6.84
C ASP A 185 -7.22 -18.01 7.61
N PHE A 186 -6.83 -16.74 7.52
CA PHE A 186 -7.56 -15.67 8.18
C PHE A 186 -8.97 -15.51 7.60
N PHE A 187 -9.12 -15.43 6.28
CA PHE A 187 -10.44 -15.29 5.67
C PHE A 187 -11.34 -16.49 6.01
N CYS A 188 -10.76 -17.70 6.07
CA CYS A 188 -11.46 -18.89 6.54
C CYS A 188 -11.88 -18.85 8.02
N GLN A 189 -11.15 -18.16 8.90
CA GLN A 189 -11.47 -18.08 10.34
C GLN A 189 -12.42 -16.94 10.71
N LYS A 190 -12.51 -15.90 9.88
CA LYS A 190 -13.19 -14.63 10.21
C LYS A 190 -14.48 -14.37 9.46
N LEU A 191 -14.69 -15.01 8.32
CA LEU A 191 -15.90 -14.91 7.51
C LEU A 191 -16.74 -16.17 7.69
#